data_AF-A0A5D0CPG2-F1
#
_entry.id   AF-A0A5D0CPG2-F1
#
_cell.length_a   1.000
_cell.length_b   1.000
_cell.length_c   1.000
_cell.angle_alpha   90.00
_cell.angle_beta   90.00
_cell.angle_gamma   90.00
#
_symmetry.space_group_name_H-M   'P 1'
#
loop_
_entity.id
_entity.type
_entity.pdbx_description
1 polymer ?
#
loop_
_entity_poly.entity_id
_entity_poly.type
_entity_poly.pdbx_seq_one_letter_code
_entity_poly.pdbx_strand_id
1 'polypeptide(L)'
;MSRMQKPFARAAKRRKTSFIIGVILLFLLGAMEYTAGSATADSSAGKTFAKPTKAITVSYKDAVLEGYGIEKRGRVPEAKDTLYDGEGYISFFFEEVANAAKPIGSATFTVNVPEAGLYKLSVGYYLPQGNGDKVTAIRVNGAGAGELTLDAPPAGTVRAEKTITKVMLNAGSNTVTILRGWGYYGIEHIKLEPADPPVPGPKKATDILTNPDATPEARALMNYMLNQYGRKIISGQHTLEDAEWIRQQTGKSPAILSGDLMDYSPSRVEKGAASTEIEKMIQWYERGGIVSLCWHWNAPKGIGTDSPDDVMSVR
;
A
#
# COMPACT_ATOMS: atom_id res chain seq x y z
N MET A 1 81.24 4.81 -3.28
CA MET A 1 81.80 4.20 -2.06
C MET A 1 80.95 3.00 -1.66
N SER A 2 81.56 1.80 -1.74
CA SER A 2 81.27 0.54 -1.01
C SER A 2 79.80 0.11 -0.78
N ARG A 3 79.28 -1.06 -1.21
CA ARG A 3 79.89 -2.41 -1.21
C ARG A 3 79.10 -3.39 -2.12
N MET A 4 79.85 -4.18 -2.89
CA MET A 4 79.58 -5.51 -3.49
C MET A 4 78.85 -6.51 -2.56
N GLN A 5 78.27 -7.65 -2.94
CA GLN A 5 77.77 -8.32 -4.17
C GLN A 5 77.22 -9.70 -3.66
N LYS A 6 75.97 -10.09 -4.04
CA LYS A 6 75.47 -11.42 -4.53
C LYS A 6 75.82 -12.76 -3.79
N PRO A 7 75.28 -13.97 -4.17
CA PRO A 7 73.97 -14.41 -4.73
C PRO A 7 73.49 -15.83 -4.21
N PHE A 8 72.57 -16.49 -4.98
CA PHE A 8 72.09 -17.91 -5.01
C PHE A 8 70.68 -18.14 -4.42
N ALA A 9 69.62 -18.40 -5.22
CA ALA A 9 69.19 -19.64 -5.93
C ALA A 9 68.96 -20.83 -4.97
N ARG A 10 67.89 -21.65 -5.00
CA ARG A 10 67.08 -22.21 -6.10
C ARG A 10 65.85 -22.93 -5.50
N ALA A 11 64.82 -23.15 -6.31
CA ALA A 11 63.59 -23.90 -6.01
C ALA A 11 63.81 -25.38 -5.60
N ALA A 12 62.90 -25.92 -4.79
CA ALA A 12 62.73 -27.36 -4.57
C ALA A 12 61.25 -27.78 -4.64
N LYS A 13 61.03 -28.96 -5.22
CA LYS A 13 59.78 -29.51 -5.75
C LYS A 13 59.39 -30.77 -4.93
N ARG A 14 58.09 -31.01 -4.77
CA ARG A 14 57.38 -32.29 -4.46
C ARG A 14 57.57 -32.93 -3.07
N ARG A 15 56.46 -33.35 -2.44
CA ARG A 15 55.88 -34.71 -2.58
C ARG A 15 54.49 -34.82 -1.94
N LYS A 16 53.60 -35.57 -2.61
CA LYS A 16 52.34 -36.10 -2.11
C LYS A 16 52.64 -37.23 -1.12
N THR A 17 51.87 -37.31 -0.04
CA THR A 17 51.76 -38.54 0.76
C THR A 17 50.30 -38.74 1.14
N SER A 18 49.72 -39.80 0.59
CA SER A 18 48.42 -40.33 0.94
C SER A 18 48.48 -40.96 2.34
N PHE A 19 47.44 -40.79 3.13
CA PHE A 19 47.17 -41.68 4.27
C PHE A 19 45.77 -42.28 4.09
N ILE A 20 45.75 -43.58 3.84
CA ILE A 20 44.57 -44.44 3.82
C ILE A 20 44.39 -44.91 5.27
N ILE A 21 43.23 -44.64 5.87
CA ILE A 21 42.73 -45.43 6.99
C ILE A 21 41.32 -45.85 6.61
N GLY A 22 41.18 -47.13 6.25
CA GLY A 22 39.89 -47.80 6.16
C GLY A 22 39.53 -48.36 7.52
N VAL A 23 38.32 -48.05 8.00
CA VAL A 23 37.64 -48.82 9.05
C VAL A 23 36.16 -48.97 8.65
N ILE A 24 35.89 -50.13 8.06
CA ILE A 24 34.75 -51.04 8.22
C ILE A 24 33.40 -50.43 8.65
N LEU A 25 32.43 -50.55 7.73
CA LEU A 25 30.99 -50.45 7.99
C LEU A 25 30.52 -51.51 9.01
N LEU A 26 29.73 -51.09 10.00
CA LEU A 26 28.70 -51.94 10.59
C LEU A 26 27.33 -51.29 10.39
N PHE A 27 26.49 -51.95 9.60
CA PHE A 27 25.07 -51.65 9.45
C PHE A 27 24.34 -52.01 10.76
N LEU A 28 23.67 -51.04 11.36
CA LEU A 28 22.55 -51.27 12.28
C LEU A 28 21.34 -50.53 11.73
N LEU A 29 20.46 -51.28 11.06
CA LEU A 29 19.09 -50.88 10.79
C LEU A 29 18.37 -50.70 12.14
N GLY A 30 18.21 -49.47 12.57
CA GLY A 30 17.18 -49.08 13.53
C GLY A 30 16.04 -48.42 12.76
N ALA A 31 14.96 -49.15 12.53
CA ALA A 31 13.71 -48.56 12.08
C ALA A 31 13.17 -47.66 13.21
N MET A 32 13.35 -46.34 13.08
CA MET A 32 12.53 -45.39 13.83
C MET A 32 11.29 -45.12 13.00
N GLU A 33 10.19 -45.70 13.46
CA GLU A 33 8.84 -45.27 13.10
C GLU A 33 8.72 -43.77 13.40
N TYR A 34 8.72 -42.96 12.34
CA TYR A 34 8.17 -41.61 12.43
C TYR A 34 6.66 -41.77 12.58
N THR A 35 6.17 -41.87 13.81
CA THR A 35 4.78 -41.53 14.09
C THR A 35 4.61 -40.08 13.69
N ALA A 36 3.87 -39.86 12.61
CA ALA A 36 3.32 -38.55 12.26
C ALA A 36 2.46 -38.08 13.44
N GLY A 37 3.09 -37.35 14.36
CA GLY A 37 2.38 -36.57 15.34
C GLY A 37 1.52 -35.60 14.56
N SER A 38 0.22 -35.89 14.53
CA SER A 38 -0.83 -34.95 14.19
C SER A 38 -0.49 -33.62 14.84
N ALA A 39 0.07 -32.70 14.06
CA ALA A 39 0.06 -31.30 14.40
C ALA A 39 -1.42 -30.91 14.35
N THR A 40 -2.08 -31.03 15.50
CA THR A 40 -3.35 -30.35 15.73
C THR A 40 -3.07 -28.90 15.39
N ALA A 41 -3.57 -28.47 14.24
CA ALA A 41 -3.62 -27.07 13.87
C ALA A 41 -4.21 -26.37 15.09
N ASP A 42 -3.40 -25.52 15.71
CA ASP A 42 -3.90 -24.62 16.74
C ASP A 42 -4.99 -23.80 16.06
N SER A 43 -6.23 -24.18 16.37
CA SER A 43 -7.45 -23.57 15.87
C SER A 43 -7.76 -22.32 16.68
N SER A 44 -6.73 -21.52 16.98
CA SER A 44 -6.88 -20.10 17.23
C SER A 44 -7.19 -19.34 15.93
N ALA A 45 -8.08 -19.93 15.12
CA ALA A 45 -8.85 -19.23 14.11
C ALA A 45 -9.60 -18.11 14.84
N GLY A 46 -9.22 -16.88 14.48
CA GLY A 46 -9.95 -15.64 14.73
C GLY A 46 -10.70 -15.57 16.06
N LYS A 47 -10.18 -14.79 17.01
CA LYS A 47 -11.09 -14.07 17.90
C LYS A 47 -12.07 -13.32 16.98
N THR A 48 -13.26 -13.86 16.84
CA THR A 48 -14.40 -13.18 16.23
C THR A 48 -14.73 -12.04 17.18
N PHE A 49 -14.09 -10.90 16.95
CA PHE A 49 -14.57 -9.65 17.50
C PHE A 49 -16.02 -9.52 17.03
N ALA A 50 -16.93 -9.37 17.99
CA ALA A 50 -18.34 -9.28 17.71
C ALA A 50 -18.54 -8.10 16.75
N LYS A 51 -18.90 -8.42 15.51
CA LYS A 51 -18.93 -7.44 14.42
C LYS A 51 -19.85 -6.29 14.85
N PRO A 52 -19.41 -5.02 14.79
CA PRO A 52 -20.31 -3.92 14.98
C PRO A 52 -21.37 -4.01 13.88
N THR A 53 -22.63 -4.18 14.27
CA THR A 53 -23.74 -4.47 13.36
C THR A 53 -24.62 -3.26 13.09
N LYS A 54 -24.41 -2.16 13.80
CA LYS A 54 -25.30 -1.00 13.72
C LYS A 54 -24.65 0.16 12.98
N ALA A 55 -25.30 0.60 11.92
CA ALA A 55 -24.97 1.86 11.27
C ALA A 55 -25.17 3.02 12.25
N ILE A 56 -24.25 3.97 12.24
CA ILE A 56 -24.33 5.21 13.01
C ILE A 56 -24.68 6.33 12.03
N THR A 57 -25.83 6.96 12.22
CA THR A 57 -26.24 8.14 11.44
C THR A 57 -26.26 9.35 12.36
N VAL A 58 -25.62 10.42 11.94
CA VAL A 58 -25.59 11.70 12.67
C VAL A 58 -26.16 12.78 11.75
N SER A 59 -27.14 13.51 12.26
CA SER A 59 -27.91 14.49 11.47
C SER A 59 -27.19 15.83 11.38
N TYR A 60 -27.53 16.63 10.38
CA TYR A 60 -27.09 18.02 10.23
C TYR A 60 -27.28 18.84 11.51
N LYS A 61 -28.27 18.50 12.34
CA LYS A 61 -28.56 19.14 13.63
C LYS A 61 -27.41 19.04 14.62
N ASP A 62 -26.64 17.96 14.56
CA ASP A 62 -25.58 17.66 15.54
C ASP A 62 -24.21 18.20 15.12
N ALA A 63 -24.08 18.70 13.89
CA ALA A 63 -22.81 19.26 13.42
C ALA A 63 -22.46 20.58 14.13
N VAL A 64 -21.19 20.77 14.47
CA VAL A 64 -20.65 22.06 14.88
C VAL A 64 -20.18 22.80 13.64
N LEU A 65 -20.62 24.05 13.46
CA LEU A 65 -20.24 24.88 12.33
C LEU A 65 -19.12 25.83 12.72
N GLU A 66 -18.15 26.01 11.84
CA GLU A 66 -17.04 26.95 12.00
C GLU A 66 -16.77 27.67 10.68
N GLY A 67 -16.42 28.96 10.75
CA GLY A 67 -16.13 29.79 9.58
C GLY A 67 -17.31 30.65 9.13
N TYR A 68 -17.19 31.27 7.95
CA TYR A 68 -18.24 32.13 7.38
C TYR A 68 -19.14 31.38 6.38
N GLY A 69 -20.32 31.94 6.11
CA GLY A 69 -21.24 31.50 5.04
C GLY A 69 -22.01 30.21 5.30
N ILE A 70 -21.49 29.34 6.17
CA ILE A 70 -22.14 28.08 6.52
C ILE A 70 -23.23 28.27 7.59
N GLU A 71 -24.36 27.59 7.41
CA GLU A 71 -25.48 27.64 8.34
C GLU A 71 -26.29 26.33 8.36
N LYS A 72 -27.10 26.09 9.39
CA LYS A 72 -28.10 25.02 9.40
C LYS A 72 -29.44 25.59 8.95
N ARG A 73 -30.08 24.95 7.97
CA ARG A 73 -31.44 25.26 7.55
C ARG A 73 -32.35 24.11 7.92
N GLY A 74 -33.57 24.44 8.35
CA GLY A 74 -34.65 23.46 8.54
C GLY A 74 -35.22 23.04 7.18
N ARG A 75 -36.53 22.80 7.11
CA ARG A 75 -37.24 22.42 5.88
C ARG A 75 -37.34 23.51 4.80
N VAL A 76 -36.45 24.50 4.82
CA VAL A 76 -36.44 25.63 3.90
C VAL A 76 -35.48 25.29 2.75
N PRO A 77 -35.97 25.06 1.52
CA PRO A 77 -35.13 24.74 0.37
C PRO A 77 -34.20 25.88 -0.05
N GLU A 78 -33.21 25.56 -0.89
CA GLU A 78 -32.43 26.57 -1.60
C GLU A 78 -33.25 27.17 -2.75
N ALA A 79 -33.19 28.49 -2.90
CA ALA A 79 -33.90 29.22 -3.96
C ALA A 79 -35.42 28.92 -4.00
N LYS A 80 -35.95 28.59 -5.17
CA LYS A 80 -37.37 28.23 -5.38
C LYS A 80 -37.56 26.73 -5.60
N ASP A 81 -36.64 25.90 -5.11
CA ASP A 81 -36.76 24.45 -5.24
C ASP A 81 -38.01 23.96 -4.50
N THR A 82 -38.91 23.31 -5.22
CA THR A 82 -40.17 22.76 -4.70
C THR A 82 -40.08 21.24 -4.47
N LEU A 83 -38.96 20.61 -4.80
CA LEU A 83 -38.76 19.17 -4.70
C LEU A 83 -38.08 18.75 -3.40
N TYR A 84 -37.52 19.69 -2.64
CA TYR A 84 -36.92 19.37 -1.36
C TYR A 84 -37.98 18.99 -0.33
N ASP A 85 -37.90 17.76 0.17
CA ASP A 85 -38.80 17.18 1.17
C ASP A 85 -38.07 16.76 2.46
N GLY A 86 -36.80 17.17 2.61
CA GLY A 86 -35.98 16.80 3.76
C GLY A 86 -36.29 17.61 5.02
N GLU A 87 -35.76 17.14 6.15
CA GLU A 87 -35.95 17.77 7.47
C GLU A 87 -35.04 18.98 7.70
N GLY A 88 -34.09 19.21 6.79
CA GLY A 88 -33.09 20.26 6.84
C GLY A 88 -31.68 19.76 6.56
N TYR A 89 -30.76 20.70 6.46
CA TYR A 89 -29.40 20.47 5.99
C TYR A 89 -28.45 21.56 6.50
N ILE A 90 -27.15 21.25 6.48
CA ILE A 90 -26.09 22.25 6.55
C ILE A 90 -25.93 22.86 5.16
N SER A 91 -26.17 24.15 5.03
CA SER A 91 -26.08 24.91 3.79
C SER A 91 -24.64 25.29 3.47
N PHE A 92 -24.14 24.83 2.32
CA PHE A 92 -22.94 25.36 1.66
C PHE A 92 -23.28 26.24 0.46
N PHE A 93 -24.50 26.79 0.41
CA PHE A 93 -24.96 27.70 -0.64
C PHE A 93 -24.53 29.14 -0.36
N PHE A 94 -23.24 29.41 -0.52
CA PHE A 94 -22.66 30.75 -0.38
C PHE A 94 -21.44 30.94 -1.26
N GLU A 95 -21.23 32.18 -1.70
CA GLU A 95 -20.06 32.61 -2.45
C GLU A 95 -18.80 32.58 -1.58
N GLU A 96 -17.67 32.25 -2.18
CA GLU A 96 -16.39 32.43 -1.52
C GLU A 96 -16.05 33.93 -1.45
N VAL A 97 -15.56 34.38 -0.31
CA VAL A 97 -15.16 35.78 -0.10
C VAL A 97 -13.64 35.83 -0.11
N ALA A 98 -13.08 36.44 -1.15
CA ALA A 98 -11.65 36.66 -1.24
C ALA A 98 -11.16 37.47 -0.01
N ASN A 99 -10.07 37.03 0.60
CA ASN A 99 -9.47 37.66 1.79
C ASN A 99 -10.42 37.76 3.00
N ALA A 100 -11.32 36.80 3.18
CA ALA A 100 -12.18 36.74 4.36
C ALA A 100 -11.37 36.70 5.66
N ALA A 101 -11.78 37.48 6.67
CA ALA A 101 -11.15 37.50 7.99
C ALA A 101 -11.37 36.22 8.80
N LYS A 102 -12.38 35.41 8.42
CA LYS A 102 -12.69 34.10 9.01
C LYS A 102 -12.42 33.01 7.98
N PRO A 103 -12.06 31.78 8.40
CA PRO A 103 -11.92 30.66 7.47
C PRO A 103 -13.26 30.37 6.76
N ILE A 104 -13.17 29.75 5.58
CA ILE A 104 -14.32 29.24 4.83
C ILE A 104 -15.11 28.27 5.71
N GLY A 105 -16.43 28.40 5.68
CA GLY A 105 -17.36 27.57 6.44
C GLY A 105 -17.10 26.06 6.31
N SER A 106 -17.12 25.36 7.43
CA SER A 106 -17.01 23.90 7.52
C SER A 106 -17.94 23.36 8.60
N ALA A 107 -18.32 22.08 8.47
CA ALA A 107 -19.20 21.40 9.41
C ALA A 107 -18.53 20.16 9.99
N THR A 108 -18.43 20.09 11.31
CA THR A 108 -17.80 18.98 12.02
C THR A 108 -18.83 18.16 12.77
N PHE A 109 -18.94 16.89 12.43
CA PHE A 109 -19.72 15.90 13.14
C PHE A 109 -18.84 15.18 14.15
N THR A 110 -19.33 15.01 15.38
CA THR A 110 -18.72 14.11 16.36
C THR A 110 -19.45 12.78 16.32
N VAL A 111 -18.72 11.69 16.11
CA VAL A 111 -19.26 10.33 16.05
C VAL A 111 -18.60 9.46 17.10
N ASN A 112 -19.39 8.65 17.81
CA ASN A 112 -18.87 7.67 18.76
C ASN A 112 -19.04 6.27 18.17
N VAL A 113 -17.94 5.57 17.93
CA VAL A 113 -17.96 4.20 17.40
C VAL A 113 -17.51 3.19 18.48
N PRO A 114 -18.12 2.00 18.56
CA PRO A 114 -17.82 1.05 19.64
C PRO A 114 -16.42 0.42 19.49
N GLU A 115 -15.94 0.26 18.26
CA GLU A 115 -14.67 -0.41 17.95
C GLU A 115 -13.86 0.39 16.94
N ALA A 116 -12.54 0.38 17.10
CA ALA A 116 -11.62 0.94 16.12
C ALA A 116 -11.64 0.08 14.85
N GLY A 117 -11.61 0.71 13.68
CA GLY A 117 -11.62 -0.01 12.42
C GLY A 117 -11.97 0.84 11.21
N LEU A 118 -12.12 0.16 10.07
CA LEU A 118 -12.51 0.78 8.83
C LEU A 118 -14.05 0.89 8.75
N TYR A 119 -14.55 2.06 8.41
CA TYR A 119 -15.98 2.33 8.23
C TYR A 119 -16.22 2.90 6.84
N LYS A 120 -17.30 2.47 6.17
CA LYS A 120 -17.85 3.19 5.01
C LYS A 120 -18.45 4.49 5.53
N LEU A 121 -18.06 5.60 4.92
CA LEU A 121 -18.68 6.90 5.16
C LEU A 121 -19.60 7.21 3.98
N SER A 122 -20.89 7.31 4.27
CA SER A 122 -21.90 7.81 3.37
C SER A 122 -22.36 9.19 3.80
N VAL A 123 -22.72 10.02 2.83
CA VAL A 123 -23.25 11.37 3.05
C VAL A 123 -24.62 11.42 2.40
N GLY A 124 -25.63 11.80 3.20
CA GLY A 124 -26.92 12.26 2.70
C GLY A 124 -26.81 13.74 2.37
N TYR A 125 -27.12 14.10 1.13
CA TYR A 125 -26.96 15.46 0.65
C TYR A 125 -28.17 15.93 -0.17
N TYR A 126 -28.33 17.24 -0.17
CA TYR A 126 -29.31 17.98 -0.91
C TYR A 126 -28.62 18.75 -2.04
N LEU A 127 -29.04 18.51 -3.27
CA LEU A 127 -28.51 19.16 -4.46
C LEU A 127 -29.67 19.51 -5.41
N PRO A 128 -30.05 20.80 -5.52
CA PRO A 128 -31.11 21.26 -6.41
C PRO A 128 -30.89 20.83 -7.86
N GLN A 129 -32.00 20.63 -8.58
CA GLN A 129 -31.93 20.30 -10.01
C GLN A 129 -31.20 21.39 -10.80
N GLY A 130 -30.38 20.96 -11.77
CA GLY A 130 -29.63 21.87 -12.64
C GLY A 130 -28.30 22.36 -12.07
N ASN A 131 -28.02 22.12 -10.78
CA ASN A 131 -26.70 22.44 -10.23
C ASN A 131 -25.60 21.56 -10.83
N GLY A 132 -25.90 20.32 -11.22
CA GLY A 132 -24.89 19.33 -11.63
C GLY A 132 -24.01 18.88 -10.46
N ASP A 133 -23.08 17.96 -10.73
CA ASP A 133 -22.18 17.39 -9.72
C ASP A 133 -21.44 18.48 -8.92
N LYS A 134 -21.12 18.15 -7.67
CA LYS A 134 -20.30 19.01 -6.80
C LYS A 134 -19.14 18.25 -6.20
N VAL A 135 -18.13 18.99 -5.80
CA VAL A 135 -16.98 18.46 -5.08
C VAL A 135 -16.98 19.02 -3.67
N THR A 136 -16.76 18.14 -2.70
CA THR A 136 -16.48 18.45 -1.30
C THR A 136 -15.14 17.83 -0.91
N ALA A 137 -14.71 18.05 0.32
CA ALA A 137 -13.59 17.34 0.90
C ALA A 137 -13.90 17.02 2.35
N ILE A 138 -13.31 15.93 2.88
CA ILE A 138 -13.48 15.54 4.27
C ILE A 138 -12.16 15.53 5.02
N ARG A 139 -12.22 15.81 6.32
CA ARG A 139 -11.16 15.52 7.27
C ARG A 139 -11.68 14.56 8.34
N VAL A 140 -10.88 13.58 8.73
CA VAL A 140 -11.18 12.65 9.81
C VAL A 140 -10.14 12.82 10.90
N ASN A 141 -10.56 13.14 12.12
CA ASN A 141 -9.67 13.41 13.25
C ASN A 141 -8.58 14.46 12.91
N GLY A 142 -8.96 15.48 12.12
CA GLY A 142 -8.06 16.55 11.67
C GLY A 142 -7.15 16.17 10.49
N ALA A 143 -7.11 14.91 10.07
CA ALA A 143 -6.28 14.42 8.99
C ALA A 143 -7.08 14.08 7.71
N GLY A 144 -6.40 14.19 6.56
CA GLY A 144 -6.98 13.94 5.25
C GLY A 144 -7.71 15.16 4.69
N ALA A 145 -7.58 15.36 3.38
CA ALA A 145 -8.45 16.19 2.55
C ALA A 145 -8.20 15.76 1.10
N GLY A 146 -8.93 14.74 0.66
CA GLY A 146 -9.08 14.43 -0.76
C GLY A 146 -10.40 15.00 -1.27
N GLU A 147 -10.44 15.35 -2.55
CA GLU A 147 -11.68 15.76 -3.20
C GLU A 147 -12.62 14.57 -3.39
N LEU A 148 -13.91 14.80 -3.17
CA LEU A 148 -14.96 13.79 -3.25
C LEU A 148 -16.16 14.36 -3.99
N THR A 149 -16.66 13.62 -4.97
CA THR A 149 -17.81 14.04 -5.79
C THR A 149 -19.14 13.64 -5.17
N LEU A 150 -20.05 14.61 -5.08
CA LEU A 150 -21.47 14.46 -4.87
C LEU A 150 -22.16 14.48 -6.24
N ASP A 151 -22.70 13.33 -6.65
CA ASP A 151 -23.29 13.20 -7.99
C ASP A 151 -24.65 13.88 -8.03
N ALA A 152 -24.99 14.48 -9.16
CA ALA A 152 -26.31 15.04 -9.37
C ALA A 152 -27.39 13.96 -9.20
N PRO A 153 -28.41 14.19 -8.35
CA PRO A 153 -29.52 13.26 -8.23
C PRO A 153 -30.28 13.11 -9.56
N PRO A 154 -30.91 11.94 -9.82
CA PRO A 154 -31.74 11.75 -11.00
C PRO A 154 -32.84 12.81 -11.14
N ALA A 155 -33.26 13.07 -12.37
CA ALA A 155 -34.35 14.00 -12.65
C ALA A 155 -35.62 13.65 -11.83
N GLY A 156 -36.24 14.66 -11.21
CA GLY A 156 -37.37 14.51 -10.29
C GLY A 156 -36.97 14.36 -8.83
N THR A 157 -35.67 14.26 -8.51
CA THR A 157 -35.15 14.19 -7.14
C THR A 157 -34.08 15.25 -6.92
N VAL A 158 -33.93 15.67 -5.66
CA VAL A 158 -32.91 16.65 -5.23
C VAL A 158 -32.11 16.17 -4.02
N ARG A 159 -32.33 14.94 -3.58
CA ARG A 159 -31.66 14.33 -2.43
C ARG A 159 -31.08 12.99 -2.83
N ALA A 160 -29.90 12.70 -2.32
CA ALA A 160 -29.26 11.40 -2.52
C ALA A 160 -28.41 11.04 -1.29
N GLU A 161 -28.16 9.75 -1.11
CA GLU A 161 -27.16 9.24 -0.18
C GLU A 161 -26.09 8.50 -1.00
N LYS A 162 -24.82 8.88 -0.82
CA LYS A 162 -23.69 8.26 -1.51
C LYS A 162 -22.63 7.84 -0.52
N THR A 163 -22.12 6.62 -0.65
CA THR A 163 -20.86 6.22 0.00
C THR A 163 -19.72 6.95 -0.68
N ILE A 164 -19.12 7.91 0.01
CA ILE A 164 -18.09 8.80 -0.55
C ILE A 164 -16.68 8.19 -0.40
N THR A 165 -16.41 7.43 0.67
CA THR A 165 -15.12 6.77 0.89
C THR A 165 -15.18 5.77 2.05
N LYS A 166 -14.05 5.15 2.39
CA LYS A 166 -13.84 4.45 3.66
C LYS A 166 -12.88 5.24 4.55
N VAL A 167 -13.18 5.29 5.84
CA VAL A 167 -12.41 6.05 6.84
C VAL A 167 -11.99 5.13 7.98
N MET A 168 -10.77 5.34 8.49
CA MET A 168 -10.29 4.66 9.69
C MET A 168 -10.71 5.46 10.92
N LEU A 169 -11.40 4.83 11.87
CA LEU A 169 -11.87 5.45 13.11
C LEU A 169 -11.28 4.73 14.32
N ASN A 170 -11.04 5.48 15.39
CA ASN A 170 -10.67 4.95 16.69
C ASN A 170 -11.91 4.49 17.46
N ALA A 171 -11.77 3.59 18.42
CA ALA A 171 -12.86 3.32 19.35
C ALA A 171 -13.17 4.59 20.18
N GLY A 172 -14.45 4.85 20.40
CA GLY A 172 -14.93 6.08 21.05
C GLY A 172 -15.11 7.24 20.08
N SER A 173 -14.80 8.45 20.55
CA SER A 173 -15.09 9.70 19.85
C SER A 173 -14.13 9.96 18.68
N ASN A 174 -14.70 10.31 17.53
CA ASN A 174 -13.99 10.76 16.34
C ASN A 174 -14.67 11.98 15.75
N THR A 175 -13.93 12.78 14.99
CA THR A 175 -14.49 13.92 14.23
C THR A 175 -14.46 13.66 12.74
N VAL A 176 -15.55 14.01 12.07
CA VAL A 176 -15.68 14.02 10.61
C VAL A 176 -16.06 15.43 10.19
N THR A 177 -15.13 16.15 9.56
CA THR A 177 -15.35 17.51 9.08
C THR A 177 -15.61 17.51 7.59
N ILE A 178 -16.73 18.08 7.16
CA ILE A 178 -17.04 18.37 5.76
C ILE A 178 -16.59 19.80 5.44
N LEU A 179 -15.76 19.94 4.41
CA LEU A 179 -15.26 21.21 3.88
C LEU A 179 -16.09 21.63 2.67
N ARG A 180 -16.15 22.94 2.39
CA ARG A 180 -16.98 23.48 1.29
C ARG A 180 -16.68 22.88 -0.09
N GLY A 181 -15.42 22.69 -0.45
CA GLY A 181 -15.07 22.38 -1.85
C GLY A 181 -15.68 23.40 -2.81
N TRP A 182 -16.40 22.94 -3.84
CA TRP A 182 -17.06 23.81 -4.83
C TRP A 182 -18.27 24.58 -4.27
N GLY A 183 -18.85 24.16 -3.14
CA GLY A 183 -20.05 24.76 -2.55
C GLY A 183 -21.36 24.45 -3.30
N TYR A 184 -22.44 25.15 -2.96
CA TYR A 184 -23.78 25.02 -3.58
C TYR A 184 -24.43 23.63 -3.47
N TYR A 185 -24.35 23.07 -2.26
CA TYR A 185 -25.04 21.86 -1.86
C TYR A 185 -25.43 21.95 -0.36
N GLY A 186 -26.32 21.07 0.07
CA GLY A 186 -26.69 20.86 1.46
C GLY A 186 -26.23 19.49 1.96
N ILE A 187 -25.85 19.39 3.24
CA ILE A 187 -25.54 18.11 3.89
C ILE A 187 -26.61 17.80 4.94
N GLU A 188 -27.35 16.71 4.76
CA GLU A 188 -28.45 16.30 5.66
C GLU A 188 -27.98 15.43 6.81
N HIS A 189 -27.04 14.52 6.54
CA HIS A 189 -26.47 13.61 7.52
C HIS A 189 -25.18 12.97 7.02
N ILE A 190 -24.42 12.43 7.96
CA ILE A 190 -23.41 11.42 7.67
C ILE A 190 -23.87 10.07 8.23
N LYS A 191 -23.49 9.00 7.54
CA LYS A 191 -23.77 7.63 7.95
C LYS A 191 -22.49 6.80 7.90
N LEU A 192 -22.23 6.09 8.99
CA LEU A 192 -21.06 5.24 9.17
C LEU A 192 -21.50 3.80 9.32
N GLU A 193 -20.95 2.93 8.48
CA GLU A 193 -21.20 1.49 8.53
C GLU A 193 -19.85 0.76 8.62
N PRO A 194 -19.68 -0.20 9.55
CA PRO A 194 -18.49 -1.03 9.60
C PRO A 194 -18.17 -1.62 8.23
N ALA A 195 -16.91 -1.50 7.81
CA ALA A 195 -16.43 -2.01 6.55
C ALA A 195 -15.49 -3.19 6.81
N ASP A 196 -15.79 -4.33 6.21
CA ASP A 196 -14.81 -5.41 6.17
C ASP A 196 -13.60 -4.97 5.32
N PRO A 197 -12.37 -5.38 5.71
CA PRO A 197 -11.26 -5.33 4.79
C PRO A 197 -11.65 -6.11 3.51
N PRO A 198 -11.17 -5.70 2.32
CA PRO A 198 -11.47 -6.41 1.09
C PRO A 198 -11.12 -7.90 1.26
N VAL A 199 -12.10 -8.78 1.10
CA VAL A 199 -11.82 -10.22 1.09
C VAL A 199 -11.23 -10.55 -0.28
N PRO A 200 -10.03 -11.13 -0.36
CA PRO A 200 -9.53 -11.72 -1.59
C PRO A 200 -10.55 -12.73 -2.11
N GLY A 201 -11.10 -12.48 -3.30
CA GLY A 201 -11.81 -13.54 -4.01
C GLY A 201 -10.89 -14.75 -4.24
N PRO A 202 -11.44 -15.96 -4.47
CA PRO A 202 -10.65 -17.14 -4.77
C PRO A 202 -9.98 -16.96 -6.14
N LYS A 203 -8.78 -16.40 -6.16
CA LYS A 203 -7.97 -16.30 -7.37
C LYS A 203 -7.00 -17.49 -7.41
N LYS A 204 -6.93 -18.21 -8.53
CA LYS A 204 -5.90 -19.24 -8.78
C LYS A 204 -4.81 -18.67 -9.69
N ALA A 205 -3.58 -19.18 -9.60
CA ALA A 205 -2.49 -18.70 -10.45
C ALA A 205 -2.74 -18.86 -11.95
N THR A 206 -3.48 -19.89 -12.36
CA THR A 206 -3.89 -20.14 -13.75
C THR A 206 -4.75 -19.04 -14.34
N ASP A 207 -5.44 -18.28 -13.49
CA ASP A 207 -6.35 -17.22 -13.89
C ASP A 207 -5.63 -15.87 -13.98
N ILE A 208 -4.35 -15.81 -13.58
CA ILE A 208 -3.60 -14.57 -13.36
C ILE A 208 -2.28 -14.53 -14.15
N LEU A 209 -1.57 -15.64 -14.26
CA LEU A 209 -0.34 -15.68 -15.06
C LEU A 209 -0.69 -15.57 -16.55
N THR A 210 -0.21 -14.50 -17.17
CA THR A 210 -0.48 -14.20 -18.59
C THR A 210 0.25 -15.13 -19.56
N ASN A 211 1.37 -15.74 -19.12
CA ASN A 211 2.07 -16.76 -19.88
C ASN A 211 1.44 -18.15 -19.63
N PRO A 212 0.76 -18.77 -20.62
CA PRO A 212 0.18 -20.10 -20.44
C PRO A 212 1.25 -21.18 -20.16
N ASP A 213 2.46 -20.98 -20.65
CA ASP A 213 3.61 -21.89 -20.52
C ASP A 213 4.48 -21.60 -19.30
N ALA A 214 3.96 -20.86 -18.30
CA ALA A 214 4.69 -20.58 -17.06
C ALA A 214 5.25 -21.85 -16.40
N THR A 215 6.44 -21.79 -15.84
CA THR A 215 7.03 -22.99 -15.21
C THR A 215 6.24 -23.42 -13.96
N PRO A 216 6.35 -24.68 -13.52
CA PRO A 216 5.74 -25.13 -12.27
C PRO A 216 6.09 -24.24 -11.07
N GLU A 217 7.33 -23.76 -10.98
CA GLU A 217 7.84 -22.89 -9.91
C GLU A 217 7.15 -21.52 -9.93
N ALA A 218 6.98 -20.92 -11.12
CA ALA A 218 6.28 -19.65 -11.27
C ALA A 218 4.80 -19.76 -10.87
N ARG A 219 4.14 -20.87 -11.26
CA ARG A 219 2.75 -21.15 -10.84
C ARG A 219 2.65 -21.38 -9.33
N ALA A 220 3.59 -22.12 -8.74
CA ALA A 220 3.64 -22.36 -7.31
C ALA A 220 3.84 -21.06 -6.51
N LEU A 221 4.77 -20.20 -6.93
CA LEU A 221 4.99 -18.89 -6.32
C LEU A 221 3.74 -18.02 -6.40
N MET A 222 3.10 -17.92 -7.57
CA MET A 222 1.87 -17.14 -7.72
C MET A 222 0.74 -17.68 -6.83
N ASN A 223 0.57 -18.99 -6.73
CA ASN A 223 -0.40 -19.60 -5.81
C ASN A 223 -0.10 -19.24 -4.35
N TYR A 224 1.17 -19.24 -3.94
CA TYR A 224 1.57 -18.78 -2.62
C TYR A 224 1.22 -17.31 -2.40
N MET A 225 1.55 -16.42 -3.36
CA MET A 225 1.22 -14.99 -3.27
C MET A 225 -0.29 -14.76 -3.13
N LEU A 226 -1.11 -15.46 -3.93
CA LEU A 226 -2.56 -15.37 -3.87
C LEU A 226 -3.12 -15.89 -2.54
N ASN A 227 -2.50 -16.90 -1.93
CA ASN A 227 -2.89 -17.40 -0.61
C ASN A 227 -2.54 -16.41 0.53
N GLN A 228 -1.52 -15.55 0.34
CA GLN A 228 -1.18 -14.49 1.28
C GLN A 228 -1.96 -13.19 1.07
N TYR A 229 -2.38 -12.91 -0.17
CA TYR A 229 -3.05 -11.67 -0.56
C TYR A 229 -4.25 -11.38 0.37
N GLY A 230 -4.35 -10.16 0.87
CA GLY A 230 -5.37 -9.72 1.85
C GLY A 230 -5.34 -10.37 3.23
N ARG A 231 -4.40 -11.27 3.52
CA ARG A 231 -4.24 -11.92 4.83
C ARG A 231 -2.95 -11.50 5.54
N LYS A 232 -1.85 -11.40 4.79
CA LYS A 232 -0.52 -11.06 5.29
C LYS A 232 0.17 -10.09 4.34
N ILE A 233 1.13 -9.35 4.87
CA ILE A 233 2.11 -8.59 4.09
C ILE A 233 3.41 -9.39 4.13
N ILE A 234 3.94 -9.71 2.96
CA ILE A 234 5.22 -10.41 2.83
C ILE A 234 6.32 -9.36 2.89
N SER A 235 7.26 -9.51 3.82
CA SER A 235 8.40 -8.59 3.95
C SER A 235 9.33 -8.70 2.76
N GLY A 236 9.80 -7.57 2.26
CA GLY A 236 10.76 -7.50 1.17
C GLY A 236 11.82 -6.43 1.43
N GLN A 237 13.02 -6.64 0.90
CA GLN A 237 14.13 -5.69 0.96
C GLN A 237 14.89 -5.69 -0.37
N HIS A 238 15.42 -4.53 -0.76
CA HIS A 238 16.30 -4.39 -1.91
C HIS A 238 17.76 -4.52 -1.44
N THR A 239 18.58 -5.24 -2.23
CA THR A 239 19.97 -5.64 -1.92
C THR A 239 20.11 -6.69 -0.81
N LEU A 240 21.11 -7.57 -0.98
CA LEU A 240 21.38 -8.66 -0.03
C LEU A 240 21.95 -8.10 1.28
N GLU A 241 22.76 -7.05 1.18
CA GLU A 241 23.45 -6.40 2.28
C GLU A 241 22.43 -5.83 3.28
N ASP A 242 21.40 -5.12 2.81
CA ASP A 242 20.33 -4.59 3.65
C ASP A 242 19.47 -5.71 4.25
N ALA A 243 19.21 -6.77 3.49
CA ALA A 243 18.46 -7.93 3.99
C ALA A 243 19.20 -8.63 5.14
N GLU A 244 20.53 -8.77 5.05
CA GLU A 244 21.36 -9.29 6.12
C GLU A 244 21.45 -8.33 7.31
N TRP A 245 21.52 -7.02 7.07
CA TRP A 245 21.47 -6.03 8.13
C TRP A 245 20.16 -6.13 8.93
N ILE A 246 19.00 -6.25 8.27
CA ILE A 246 17.70 -6.46 8.93
C ILE A 246 17.72 -7.73 9.79
N ARG A 247 18.29 -8.83 9.28
CA ARG A 247 18.43 -10.07 10.05
C ARG A 247 19.27 -9.87 11.30
N GLN A 248 20.38 -9.12 11.21
CA GLN A 248 21.22 -8.81 12.36
C GLN A 248 20.49 -7.97 13.41
N GLN A 249 19.64 -7.02 12.99
CA GLN A 249 18.92 -6.15 13.92
C GLN A 249 17.69 -6.82 14.56
N THR A 250 16.99 -7.66 13.80
CA THR A 250 15.65 -8.16 14.19
C THR A 250 15.62 -9.66 14.50
N GLY A 251 16.68 -10.40 14.18
CA GLY A 251 16.68 -11.86 14.19
C GLY A 251 15.84 -12.51 13.09
N LYS A 252 15.24 -11.72 12.18
CA LYS A 252 14.41 -12.21 11.07
C LYS A 252 14.90 -11.68 9.73
N SER A 253 14.90 -12.54 8.71
CA SER A 253 15.15 -12.11 7.33
C SER A 253 13.86 -11.64 6.66
N PRO A 254 13.92 -10.69 5.71
CA PRO A 254 12.87 -10.48 4.73
C PRO A 254 12.52 -11.80 4.01
N ALA A 255 11.30 -11.96 3.52
CA ALA A 255 10.96 -13.12 2.70
C ALA A 255 11.31 -12.91 1.23
N ILE A 256 11.17 -11.68 0.73
CA ILE A 256 11.50 -11.27 -0.64
C ILE A 256 12.85 -10.53 -0.63
N LEU A 257 13.77 -10.96 -1.49
CA LEU A 257 14.94 -10.18 -1.88
C LEU A 257 14.71 -9.60 -3.27
N SER A 258 14.95 -8.30 -3.43
CA SER A 258 14.94 -7.64 -4.73
C SER A 258 16.37 -7.31 -5.18
N GLY A 259 16.73 -7.71 -6.40
CA GLY A 259 17.97 -7.33 -7.08
C GLY A 259 17.72 -6.42 -8.29
N ASP A 260 18.78 -5.82 -8.83
CA ASP A 260 18.71 -4.93 -10.00
C ASP A 260 19.64 -5.38 -11.12
N LEU A 261 19.10 -5.51 -12.32
CA LEU A 261 19.86 -5.89 -13.51
C LEU A 261 20.56 -4.71 -14.21
N MET A 262 20.53 -3.51 -13.61
CA MET A 262 21.11 -2.28 -14.15
C MET A 262 22.49 -2.47 -14.78
N ASP A 263 23.44 -3.05 -14.06
CA ASP A 263 24.84 -3.19 -14.50
C ASP A 263 25.07 -4.36 -15.47
N TYR A 264 24.02 -5.11 -15.83
CA TYR A 264 24.02 -5.99 -17.01
C TYR A 264 23.59 -5.25 -18.31
N SER A 265 23.20 -3.98 -18.23
CA SER A 265 22.89 -3.19 -19.43
C SER A 265 24.14 -3.05 -20.32
N PRO A 266 24.07 -3.34 -21.64
CA PRO A 266 25.25 -3.34 -22.51
C PRO A 266 26.09 -2.06 -22.44
N SER A 267 25.44 -0.90 -22.45
CA SER A 267 26.12 0.41 -22.38
C SER A 267 26.92 0.64 -21.08
N ARG A 268 26.57 -0.07 -20.00
CA ARG A 268 27.29 -0.02 -18.72
C ARG A 268 28.43 -1.03 -18.70
N VAL A 269 28.18 -2.24 -19.20
CA VAL A 269 29.20 -3.28 -19.37
C VAL A 269 30.34 -2.78 -20.27
N GLU A 270 30.03 -2.11 -21.39
CA GLU A 270 31.01 -1.48 -22.28
C GLU A 270 31.88 -0.41 -21.58
N LYS A 271 31.35 0.20 -20.51
CA LYS A 271 32.04 1.18 -19.66
C LYS A 271 32.66 0.54 -18.40
N GLY A 272 32.72 -0.79 -18.32
CA GLY A 272 33.38 -1.53 -17.26
C GLY A 272 32.52 -1.88 -16.05
N ALA A 273 31.20 -1.70 -16.12
CA ALA A 273 30.31 -2.19 -15.07
C ALA A 273 30.32 -3.73 -15.01
N ALA A 274 30.27 -4.27 -13.79
CA ALA A 274 30.18 -5.70 -13.53
C ALA A 274 29.22 -5.90 -12.35
N SER A 275 28.42 -6.96 -12.40
CA SER A 275 27.41 -7.25 -11.38
C SER A 275 27.46 -8.71 -10.96
N THR A 276 27.10 -8.95 -9.70
CA THR A 276 26.89 -10.29 -9.11
C THR A 276 25.46 -10.48 -8.60
N GLU A 277 24.53 -9.63 -9.06
CA GLU A 277 23.15 -9.64 -8.55
C GLU A 277 22.42 -10.95 -8.90
N ILE A 278 22.72 -11.59 -10.03
CA ILE A 278 22.18 -12.91 -10.35
C ILE A 278 22.63 -13.95 -9.32
N GLU A 279 23.91 -13.99 -8.98
CA GLU A 279 24.47 -14.93 -7.99
C GLU A 279 23.87 -14.70 -6.60
N LYS A 280 23.70 -13.43 -6.20
CA LYS A 280 23.03 -13.08 -4.92
C LYS A 280 21.57 -13.52 -4.90
N MET A 281 20.83 -13.33 -5.99
CA MET A 281 19.44 -13.77 -6.09
C MET A 281 19.31 -15.31 -6.08
N ILE A 282 20.20 -16.02 -6.78
CA ILE A 282 20.26 -17.49 -6.71
C ILE A 282 20.55 -17.94 -5.28
N GLN A 283 21.53 -17.33 -4.61
CA GLN A 283 21.85 -17.64 -3.21
C GLN A 283 20.63 -17.44 -2.29
N TRP A 284 19.82 -16.41 -2.55
CA TRP A 284 18.61 -16.17 -1.76
C TRP A 284 17.53 -17.22 -2.01
N TYR A 285 17.32 -17.60 -3.27
CA TYR A 285 16.42 -18.67 -3.67
C TYR A 285 16.82 -20.01 -3.01
N GLU A 286 18.11 -20.35 -3.00
CA GLU A 286 18.63 -21.57 -2.35
C GLU A 286 18.38 -21.60 -0.83
N ARG A 287 18.22 -20.43 -0.19
CA ARG A 287 17.81 -20.30 1.22
C ARG A 287 16.29 -20.44 1.42
N GLY A 288 15.53 -20.69 0.35
CA GLY A 288 14.07 -20.74 0.36
C GLY A 288 13.39 -19.36 0.26
N GLY A 289 14.16 -18.31 -0.09
CA GLY A 289 13.64 -16.96 -0.24
C GLY A 289 12.93 -16.74 -1.58
N ILE A 290 12.07 -15.73 -1.64
CA ILE A 290 11.44 -15.27 -2.88
C ILE A 290 12.34 -14.23 -3.53
N VAL A 291 12.52 -14.31 -4.85
CA VAL A 291 13.29 -13.35 -5.64
C VAL A 291 12.35 -12.41 -6.39
N SER A 292 12.64 -11.12 -6.31
CA SER A 292 12.13 -10.08 -7.19
C SER A 292 13.31 -9.46 -7.94
N LEU A 293 13.06 -8.94 -9.14
CA LEU A 293 14.07 -8.19 -9.87
C LEU A 293 13.46 -6.94 -10.49
N CYS A 294 14.26 -5.88 -10.56
CA CYS A 294 14.01 -4.74 -11.40
C CYS A 294 15.15 -4.58 -12.41
N TRP A 295 14.95 -3.68 -13.36
CA TRP A 295 16.00 -3.30 -14.30
C TRP A 295 15.95 -1.80 -14.53
N HIS A 296 16.89 -1.07 -13.92
CA HIS A 296 17.18 0.30 -14.34
C HIS A 296 17.94 0.28 -15.66
N TRP A 297 17.22 0.00 -16.74
CA TRP A 297 17.82 -0.19 -18.04
C TRP A 297 18.51 1.09 -18.52
N ASN A 298 19.83 1.01 -18.68
CA ASN A 298 20.61 2.08 -19.26
C ASN A 298 20.46 2.06 -20.79
N ALA A 299 20.01 3.18 -21.38
CA ALA A 299 19.80 3.26 -22.82
C ALA A 299 21.08 2.87 -23.59
N PRO A 300 20.98 2.13 -24.70
CA PRO A 300 22.14 1.68 -25.45
C PRO A 300 23.05 2.81 -25.97
N LYS A 301 22.49 4.01 -26.19
CA LYS A 301 23.19 5.22 -26.68
C LYS A 301 22.56 6.48 -26.09
N GLY A 302 23.21 7.63 -26.29
CA GLY A 302 22.71 8.94 -25.85
C GLY A 302 22.97 9.24 -24.36
N ILE A 303 23.83 8.45 -23.72
CA ILE A 303 24.18 8.61 -22.30
C ILE A 303 25.67 8.95 -22.17
N GLY A 304 25.94 10.21 -21.83
CA GLY A 304 27.30 10.74 -21.64
C GLY A 304 27.99 11.12 -22.94
N THR A 305 27.36 11.96 -23.76
CA THR A 305 28.11 12.68 -24.80
C THR A 305 28.87 13.82 -24.14
N ASP A 306 30.19 13.81 -24.24
CA ASP A 306 30.96 15.05 -24.40
C ASP A 306 30.51 15.70 -25.73
N SER A 307 29.29 16.22 -25.76
CA SER A 307 28.79 16.97 -26.90
C SER A 307 29.34 18.39 -26.79
N PRO A 308 29.97 18.96 -27.83
CA PRO A 308 30.30 20.39 -27.87
C PRO A 308 29.08 21.31 -27.70
N ASP A 309 27.86 20.77 -27.79
CA ASP A 309 26.62 21.53 -27.78
C ASP A 309 26.03 21.80 -26.37
N ASP A 310 26.63 21.26 -25.30
CA ASP A 310 26.20 21.54 -23.91
C ASP A 310 26.61 22.94 -23.40
N VAL A 311 27.19 23.79 -24.26
CA VAL A 311 27.53 25.19 -23.92
C VAL A 311 26.39 26.18 -24.22
N MET A 312 25.30 25.78 -24.88
CA MET A 312 24.33 26.75 -25.43
C MET A 312 22.86 26.59 -25.02
N SER A 313 22.57 26.15 -23.80
CA SER A 313 21.22 26.38 -23.24
C SER A 313 21.20 26.81 -21.77
N VAL A 314 21.74 28.01 -21.52
CA VAL A 314 21.18 28.90 -20.50
C VAL A 314 20.57 30.08 -21.26
N ARG A 315 19.25 30.07 -21.40
CA ARG A 315 18.42 31.26 -21.60
C ARG A 315 17.24 31.18 -20.66
#